data_AF-A0A4P6XK25-F1
#
_entry.id   AF-A0A4P6XK25-F1
#
_cell.length_a   1.000
_cell.length_b   1.000
_cell.length_c   1.000
_cell.angle_alpha   90.00
_cell.angle_beta   90.00
_cell.angle_gamma   90.00
#
_symmetry.space_group_name_H-M   'P 1'
#
loop_
_entity.id
_entity.type
_entity.pdbx_description
1 polymer ?
#
loop_
_entity_poly.entity_id
_entity_poly.type
_entity_poly.pdbx_seq_one_letter_code
_entity_poly.pdbx_strand_id
1 'polypeptide(L)'
;MSLIGNAIEAMGSQSAETPNSAAHKRASSIGMWASVRDWWSVPLALQKPTEKAYNTPRYVSARRQNIRIEYDLFRAILSPKVYIYPPDSTTGESATSGEPDLPPKHAISARFIDTSLPGMSDDGSCFIHEFEVTHAVDLALPQRHIVLIHGYMAALGYFIKNVEEIAQLYGNLVVHVIDMPGFGNSARPEFPKNLLKLPGGASKADEIGQIIGVENWFIDKLEAWRVAKQLAHFDLVAHLMGAYLLSCYLLKYNRSDAKIVDRFILVSPMGTESSDISLINNKKLQFNHHDVASNPLHEVFALQDFDENGTNEELYDLWLRLGKPRFPRNVVLRTLWNNHISPFQLLQTFGPLYLKLLSFWLFQRFQNLSANFSETDDNLQNVDLVLKLHEYSFSIFNQYQALGELAITKLINHEIVPRIPLCDRGFVEYLHDAKIKTLWMYGDKDWMNTKGGEYCVEKLQGLGSPDADLVVLENAGHHIYLDNPEKFNKAAIKFFGYNDS
;
A
#
# COMPACT_ATOMS: atom_id res chain seq x y z
N MET A 1 -17.41 9.87 -21.78
CA MET A 1 -16.14 10.21 -22.46
C MET A 1 -15.02 9.92 -21.50
N SER A 2 -14.21 8.91 -21.79
CA SER A 2 -13.20 8.35 -20.89
C SER A 2 -12.09 9.36 -20.57
N LEU A 3 -11.40 9.15 -19.44
CA LEU A 3 -10.15 9.85 -19.04
C LEU A 3 -9.14 9.91 -20.20
N ILE A 4 -9.14 8.88 -21.03
CA ILE A 4 -8.32 8.71 -22.23
C ILE A 4 -8.67 9.74 -23.31
N GLY A 5 -9.94 10.04 -23.56
CA GLY A 5 -10.36 10.92 -24.67
C GLY A 5 -9.86 12.36 -24.53
N ASN A 6 -9.97 12.93 -23.34
CA ASN A 6 -9.55 14.31 -23.08
C ASN A 6 -8.02 14.46 -22.98
N ALA A 7 -7.31 13.42 -22.51
CA ALA A 7 -5.85 13.38 -22.50
C ALA A 7 -5.29 13.18 -23.91
N ILE A 8 -5.93 12.35 -24.75
CA ILE A 8 -5.58 12.16 -26.16
C ILE A 8 -5.87 13.42 -26.99
N GLU A 9 -7.02 14.09 -26.77
CA GLU A 9 -7.34 15.36 -27.46
C GLU A 9 -6.33 16.47 -27.14
N ALA A 10 -5.79 16.51 -25.92
CA ALA A 10 -4.72 17.45 -25.56
C ALA A 10 -3.40 17.15 -26.31
N MET A 11 -3.16 15.89 -26.69
CA MET A 11 -1.94 15.40 -27.33
C MET A 11 -1.97 15.36 -28.88
N GLY A 12 -3.12 15.65 -29.51
CA GLY A 12 -3.20 16.11 -30.90
C GLY A 12 -3.87 15.15 -31.89
N SER A 13 -4.90 15.65 -32.58
CA SER A 13 -5.41 15.07 -33.82
C SER A 13 -4.41 15.29 -34.96
N GLN A 14 -3.92 14.22 -35.58
CA GLN A 14 -3.23 14.32 -36.87
C GLN A 14 -4.27 14.62 -37.97
N SER A 15 -4.50 15.88 -38.28
CA SER A 15 -4.93 16.31 -39.61
C SER A 15 -3.73 16.91 -40.31
N ALA A 16 -3.37 16.31 -41.45
CA ALA A 16 -2.17 16.57 -42.22
C ALA A 16 -1.96 18.06 -42.52
N GLU A 17 -0.87 18.63 -42.02
CA GLU A 17 -0.15 19.75 -42.62
C GLU A 17 1.30 19.78 -42.07
N THR A 18 2.22 20.22 -42.93
CA THR A 18 3.68 20.01 -42.94
C THR A 18 4.48 20.54 -41.73
N PRO A 19 5.71 20.02 -41.48
CA PRO A 19 6.39 20.14 -40.19
C PRO A 19 7.15 21.47 -40.06
N ASN A 20 6.83 22.24 -39.03
CA ASN A 20 7.73 23.26 -38.49
C ASN A 20 7.73 23.16 -36.95
N SER A 21 8.93 22.90 -36.40
CA SER A 21 9.29 22.88 -34.98
C SER A 21 8.25 22.27 -34.02
N ALA A 22 8.22 20.95 -33.92
CA ALA A 22 7.43 20.25 -32.90
C ALA A 22 8.06 20.46 -31.51
N ALA A 23 7.53 21.41 -30.74
CA ALA A 23 7.66 21.39 -29.30
C ALA A 23 6.97 20.11 -28.78
N HIS A 24 7.72 19.24 -28.09
CA HIS A 24 7.17 18.08 -27.39
C HIS A 24 6.03 18.53 -26.47
N LYS A 25 4.77 18.24 -26.82
CA LYS A 25 3.65 18.38 -25.89
C LYS A 25 3.80 17.32 -24.80
N ARG A 26 4.41 17.70 -23.68
CA ARG A 26 4.47 16.88 -22.46
C ARG A 26 3.07 16.68 -21.89
N ALA A 27 2.80 15.47 -21.42
CA ALA A 27 1.56 15.13 -20.76
C ALA A 27 1.35 16.00 -19.51
N SER A 28 0.11 16.42 -19.24
CA SER A 28 -0.26 17.29 -18.12
C SER A 28 -1.37 16.66 -17.27
N SER A 29 -1.41 16.99 -15.97
CA SER A 29 -2.49 16.56 -15.07
C SER A 29 -3.85 16.99 -15.60
N ILE A 30 -4.92 16.26 -15.28
CA ILE A 30 -6.29 16.60 -15.72
C ILE A 30 -6.65 18.06 -15.42
N GLY A 31 -7.35 18.69 -16.36
CA GLY A 31 -7.83 20.07 -16.20
C GLY A 31 -8.78 20.21 -15.01
N MET A 32 -8.84 21.40 -14.40
CA MET A 32 -9.65 21.66 -13.19
C MET A 32 -11.13 21.28 -13.36
N TRP A 33 -11.69 21.52 -14.55
CA TRP A 33 -13.07 21.15 -14.87
C TRP A 33 -13.30 19.63 -14.96
N ALA A 34 -12.28 18.87 -15.40
CA ALA A 34 -12.33 17.42 -15.34
C ALA A 34 -12.29 16.94 -13.88
N SER A 35 -11.44 17.51 -13.02
CA SER A 35 -11.43 17.19 -11.58
C SER A 35 -12.79 17.46 -10.89
N VAL A 36 -13.49 18.54 -11.29
CA VAL A 36 -14.85 18.85 -10.79
C VAL A 36 -15.87 17.82 -11.28
N ARG A 37 -15.83 17.47 -12.57
CA ARG A 37 -16.71 16.43 -13.13
C ARG A 37 -16.47 15.07 -12.45
N ASP A 38 -15.20 14.73 -12.23
CA ASP A 38 -14.80 13.46 -11.69
C ASP A 38 -15.21 13.35 -10.21
N TRP A 39 -15.09 14.44 -9.43
CA TRP A 39 -15.66 14.55 -8.08
C TRP A 39 -17.16 14.20 -8.05
N TRP A 40 -17.92 14.77 -9.00
CA TRP A 40 -19.37 14.56 -9.06
C TRP A 40 -19.76 13.18 -9.60
N SER A 41 -18.85 12.51 -10.31
CA SER A 41 -19.09 11.19 -10.89
C SER A 41 -18.82 10.03 -9.93
N VAL A 42 -18.14 10.29 -8.81
CA VAL A 42 -17.83 9.27 -7.80
C VAL A 42 -19.13 8.69 -7.25
N PRO A 43 -19.29 7.35 -7.26
CA PRO A 43 -20.45 6.74 -6.63
C PRO A 43 -20.47 7.05 -5.14
N LEU A 44 -21.41 7.90 -4.70
CA LEU A 44 -21.70 8.17 -3.28
C LEU A 44 -21.90 6.88 -2.46
N ALA A 45 -22.28 5.78 -3.12
CA ALA A 45 -22.43 4.46 -2.51
C ALA A 45 -21.12 3.88 -1.96
N LEU A 46 -19.96 4.18 -2.56
CA LEU A 46 -18.64 3.74 -2.07
C LEU A 46 -18.09 4.64 -0.96
N GLN A 47 -18.65 5.84 -0.81
CA GLN A 47 -18.14 6.85 0.13
C GLN A 47 -18.57 6.56 1.59
N LYS A 48 -19.76 6.03 1.81
CA LYS A 48 -20.24 5.66 3.16
C LYS A 48 -21.05 4.37 3.09
N PRO A 49 -20.42 3.21 2.87
CA PRO A 49 -21.16 1.97 2.87
C PRO A 49 -21.68 1.73 4.30
N THR A 50 -22.98 1.93 4.49
CA THR A 50 -23.67 1.38 5.67
C THR A 50 -23.74 -0.13 5.52
N GLU A 51 -23.92 -0.89 6.61
CA GLU A 51 -24.19 -2.34 6.56
C GLU A 51 -25.25 -2.69 5.49
N LYS A 52 -26.30 -1.86 5.39
CA LYS A 52 -27.37 -2.00 4.40
C LYS A 52 -26.98 -1.64 2.95
N ALA A 53 -25.87 -0.96 2.74
CA ALA A 53 -25.44 -0.48 1.41
C ALA A 53 -24.68 -1.55 0.60
N TYR A 54 -24.00 -2.50 1.26
CA TYR A 54 -23.13 -3.50 0.62
C TYR A 54 -23.87 -4.37 -0.41
N ASN A 55 -25.14 -4.66 -0.18
CA ASN A 55 -25.96 -5.48 -1.08
C ASN A 55 -26.78 -4.64 -2.09
N THR A 56 -26.57 -3.32 -2.14
CA THR A 56 -27.31 -2.48 -3.09
C THR A 56 -26.74 -2.61 -4.50
N PRO A 57 -27.58 -2.65 -5.56
CA PRO A 57 -27.10 -2.73 -6.95
C PRO A 57 -26.11 -1.60 -7.30
N ARG A 58 -26.30 -0.42 -6.72
CA ARG A 58 -25.42 0.73 -6.92
C ARG A 58 -24.02 0.52 -6.33
N TYR A 59 -23.93 -0.07 -5.13
CA TYR A 59 -22.64 -0.40 -4.51
C TYR A 59 -21.92 -1.49 -5.30
N VAL A 60 -22.62 -2.57 -5.63
CA VAL A 60 -22.07 -3.70 -6.42
C VAL A 60 -21.56 -3.21 -7.78
N SER A 61 -22.34 -2.39 -8.50
CA SER A 61 -21.91 -1.81 -9.77
C SER A 61 -20.68 -0.92 -9.63
N ALA A 62 -20.60 -0.12 -8.57
CA ALA A 62 -19.47 0.77 -8.33
C ALA A 62 -18.20 -0.01 -7.98
N ARG A 63 -18.31 -1.08 -7.18
CA ARG A 63 -17.18 -1.97 -6.89
C ARG A 63 -16.70 -2.71 -8.13
N ARG A 64 -17.62 -3.25 -8.94
CA ARG A 64 -17.26 -3.87 -10.22
C ARG A 64 -16.47 -2.92 -11.12
N GLN A 65 -16.84 -1.63 -11.14
CA GLN A 65 -16.07 -0.62 -11.86
C GLN A 65 -14.65 -0.46 -11.32
N ASN A 66 -14.46 -0.42 -9.99
CA ASN A 66 -13.12 -0.32 -9.41
C ASN A 66 -12.26 -1.57 -9.68
N ILE A 67 -12.84 -2.76 -9.57
CA ILE A 67 -12.15 -4.01 -9.93
C ILE A 67 -11.81 -4.03 -11.42
N ARG A 68 -12.64 -3.42 -12.27
CA ARG A 68 -12.33 -3.28 -13.70
C ARG A 68 -11.13 -2.36 -13.95
N ILE A 69 -11.03 -1.24 -13.23
CA ILE A 69 -9.87 -0.35 -13.28
C ILE A 69 -8.60 -1.11 -12.85
N GLU A 70 -8.68 -1.92 -11.79
CA GLU A 70 -7.59 -2.80 -11.36
C GLU A 70 -7.21 -3.82 -12.44
N TYR A 71 -8.20 -4.53 -12.99
CA TYR A 71 -7.98 -5.48 -14.07
C TYR A 71 -7.27 -4.82 -15.27
N ASP A 72 -7.72 -3.63 -15.67
CA ASP A 72 -7.15 -2.90 -16.80
C ASP A 72 -5.74 -2.35 -16.51
N LEU A 73 -5.39 -2.08 -15.24
CA LEU A 73 -4.02 -1.80 -14.80
C LEU A 73 -3.15 -3.06 -14.88
N PHE A 74 -3.60 -4.17 -14.26
CA PHE A 74 -2.81 -5.39 -14.21
C PHE A 74 -2.59 -6.01 -15.59
N ARG A 75 -3.60 -6.02 -16.46
CA ARG A 75 -3.46 -6.50 -17.84
C ARG A 75 -2.53 -5.67 -18.71
N ALA A 76 -2.35 -4.39 -18.41
CA ALA A 76 -1.46 -3.52 -19.18
C ALA A 76 0.02 -3.80 -18.88
N ILE A 77 0.33 -4.39 -17.73
CA ILE A 77 1.71 -4.57 -17.26
C ILE A 77 2.12 -6.03 -17.18
N LEU A 78 1.25 -6.93 -16.74
CA LEU A 78 1.59 -8.34 -16.68
C LEU A 78 1.71 -8.91 -18.09
N SER A 79 2.71 -9.78 -18.28
CA SER A 79 2.97 -10.36 -19.58
C SER A 79 1.79 -11.24 -20.05
N PRO A 80 1.68 -11.51 -21.36
CA PRO A 80 0.67 -12.44 -21.89
C PRO A 80 0.76 -13.85 -21.31
N LYS A 81 1.86 -14.23 -20.63
CA LYS A 81 2.00 -15.53 -19.97
C LYS A 81 1.05 -15.67 -18.78
N VAL A 82 0.79 -14.57 -18.07
CA VAL A 82 -0.15 -14.55 -16.94
C VAL A 82 -1.57 -14.45 -17.48
N TYR A 83 -2.41 -15.45 -17.22
CA TYR A 83 -3.83 -15.39 -17.54
C TYR A 83 -4.59 -14.72 -16.38
N ILE A 84 -5.18 -13.55 -16.61
CA ILE A 84 -6.02 -12.90 -15.59
C ILE A 84 -7.49 -13.19 -15.89
N TYR A 85 -8.20 -13.80 -14.96
CA TYR A 85 -9.63 -14.03 -15.07
C TYR A 85 -10.37 -12.68 -15.13
N PRO A 86 -11.21 -12.43 -16.15
CA PRO A 86 -12.00 -11.20 -16.21
C PRO A 86 -12.97 -11.13 -15.03
N PRO A 87 -13.21 -9.93 -14.46
CA PRO A 87 -14.07 -9.76 -13.28
C PRO A 87 -15.54 -10.17 -13.49
N ASP A 88 -16.00 -10.21 -14.74
CA ASP A 88 -17.38 -10.60 -15.10
C ASP A 88 -17.52 -12.09 -15.44
N SER A 89 -16.44 -12.88 -15.33
CA SER A 89 -16.50 -14.32 -15.59
C SER A 89 -17.14 -15.05 -14.41
N THR A 90 -18.23 -15.79 -14.66
CA THR A 90 -18.98 -16.60 -13.67
C THR A 90 -18.15 -17.69 -13.00
N THR A 91 -16.91 -17.90 -13.45
CA THR A 91 -15.93 -18.80 -12.83
C THR A 91 -15.34 -18.26 -11.53
N GLY A 92 -15.52 -16.98 -11.19
CA GLY A 92 -14.93 -16.34 -10.01
C GLY A 92 -15.70 -16.47 -8.69
N GLU A 93 -17.03 -16.61 -8.72
CA GLU A 93 -17.87 -16.56 -7.49
C GLU A 93 -18.09 -17.94 -6.83
N SER A 94 -17.63 -19.05 -7.42
CA SER A 94 -17.94 -20.40 -6.92
C SER A 94 -16.76 -21.38 -6.80
N ALA A 95 -15.51 -20.92 -6.91
CA ALA A 95 -14.35 -21.78 -6.67
C ALA A 95 -14.04 -21.89 -5.16
N THR A 96 -15.02 -22.35 -4.37
CA THR A 96 -14.70 -23.03 -3.12
C THR A 96 -14.13 -24.41 -3.50
N SER A 97 -12.87 -24.66 -3.18
CA SER A 97 -12.23 -25.99 -3.15
C SER A 97 -12.02 -26.78 -4.46
N GLY A 98 -12.04 -26.16 -5.65
CA GLY A 98 -11.65 -26.82 -6.91
C GLY A 98 -10.72 -25.96 -7.75
N GLU A 99 -9.62 -26.54 -8.25
CA GLU A 99 -8.73 -25.89 -9.22
C GLU A 99 -9.54 -25.49 -10.45
N PRO A 100 -9.64 -24.20 -10.81
CA PRO A 100 -10.24 -23.82 -12.08
C PRO A 100 -9.33 -24.33 -13.20
N ASP A 101 -9.87 -25.11 -14.14
CA ASP A 101 -9.14 -25.60 -15.30
C ASP A 101 -8.45 -24.43 -16.02
N LEU A 102 -7.12 -24.33 -15.86
CA LEU A 102 -6.32 -23.32 -16.54
C LEU A 102 -6.46 -23.51 -18.06
N PRO A 103 -6.55 -22.42 -18.83
CA PRO A 103 -6.52 -22.55 -20.28
C PRO A 103 -5.20 -23.26 -20.68
N PRO A 104 -5.21 -24.24 -21.61
CA PRO A 104 -4.08 -25.15 -21.87
C PRO A 104 -2.73 -24.52 -22.24
N LYS A 105 -2.67 -23.20 -22.40
CA LYS A 105 -1.49 -22.42 -22.80
C LYS A 105 -0.84 -21.65 -21.64
N HIS A 106 -1.44 -21.64 -20.46
CA HIS A 106 -0.99 -20.79 -19.36
C HIS A 106 -0.54 -21.63 -18.17
N ALA A 107 0.67 -21.32 -17.69
CA ALA A 107 1.26 -21.87 -16.47
C ALA A 107 0.95 -21.02 -15.22
N ILE A 108 0.57 -19.76 -15.44
CA ILE A 108 0.29 -18.78 -14.39
C ILE A 108 -1.13 -18.25 -14.60
N SER A 109 -1.96 -18.32 -13.57
CA SER A 109 -3.27 -17.67 -13.52
C SER A 109 -3.35 -16.66 -12.40
N ALA A 110 -4.14 -15.61 -12.60
CA ALA A 110 -4.41 -14.61 -11.58
C ALA A 110 -5.90 -14.22 -11.55
N ARG A 111 -6.39 -13.86 -10.37
CA ARG A 111 -7.79 -13.45 -10.16
C ARG A 111 -7.91 -12.43 -9.03
N PHE A 112 -8.91 -11.59 -9.15
CA PHE A 112 -9.37 -10.71 -8.08
C PHE A 112 -10.42 -11.44 -7.26
N ILE A 113 -10.23 -11.50 -5.94
CA ILE A 113 -11.10 -12.24 -5.02
C ILE A 113 -11.49 -11.33 -3.86
N ASP A 114 -12.77 -11.38 -3.48
CA ASP A 114 -13.23 -10.86 -2.19
C ASP A 114 -13.43 -12.03 -1.24
N THR A 115 -12.55 -12.15 -0.24
CA THR A 115 -12.70 -13.17 0.80
C THR A 115 -13.52 -12.60 1.94
N SER A 116 -14.78 -13.06 2.07
CA SER A 116 -15.62 -12.73 3.22
C SER A 116 -14.99 -13.20 4.53
N LEU A 117 -15.21 -12.46 5.62
CA LEU A 117 -14.65 -12.76 6.94
C LEU A 117 -15.76 -13.24 7.90
N PRO A 118 -15.99 -14.57 8.02
CA PRO A 118 -17.03 -15.10 8.90
C PRO A 118 -16.77 -14.72 10.36
N GLY A 119 -17.83 -14.34 11.09
CA GLY A 119 -17.72 -13.95 12.49
C GLY A 119 -17.23 -12.51 12.74
N MET A 120 -16.87 -11.77 11.68
CA MET A 120 -16.60 -10.33 11.76
C MET A 120 -17.81 -9.48 11.36
N SER A 121 -18.65 -9.98 10.45
CA SER A 121 -20.01 -9.49 10.21
C SER A 121 -20.89 -10.58 9.60
N ASP A 122 -22.19 -10.56 9.91
CA ASP A 122 -23.17 -11.56 9.45
C ASP A 122 -23.80 -11.20 8.08
N ASP A 123 -23.59 -9.98 7.60
CA ASP A 123 -24.23 -9.41 6.41
C ASP A 123 -23.31 -9.33 5.17
N GLY A 124 -22.08 -9.85 5.28
CA GLY A 124 -21.07 -9.79 4.21
C GLY A 124 -20.38 -8.43 4.08
N SER A 125 -20.61 -7.50 5.00
CA SER A 125 -19.97 -6.16 5.01
C SER A 125 -18.48 -6.19 5.34
N CYS A 126 -17.92 -7.34 5.73
CA CYS A 126 -16.52 -7.51 6.08
C CYS A 126 -15.86 -8.55 5.17
N PHE A 127 -14.94 -8.09 4.33
CA PHE A 127 -14.17 -8.90 3.40
C PHE A 127 -12.79 -8.27 3.18
N ILE A 128 -11.83 -9.10 2.76
CA ILE A 128 -10.54 -8.65 2.26
C ILE A 128 -10.50 -8.87 0.75
N HIS A 129 -10.19 -7.80 0.02
CA HIS A 129 -9.94 -7.82 -1.40
C HIS A 129 -8.49 -8.20 -1.68
N GLU A 130 -8.28 -9.12 -2.61
CA GLU A 130 -6.96 -9.62 -2.97
C GLU A 130 -6.81 -9.84 -4.48
N PHE A 131 -5.57 -9.71 -4.95
CA PHE A 131 -5.12 -10.22 -6.23
C PHE A 131 -4.27 -11.48 -5.97
N GLU A 132 -4.85 -12.63 -6.27
CA GLU A 132 -4.21 -13.93 -6.11
C GLU A 132 -3.57 -14.34 -7.43
N VAL A 133 -2.27 -14.67 -7.42
CA VAL A 133 -1.52 -15.19 -8.56
C VAL A 133 -1.02 -16.59 -8.23
N THR A 134 -1.41 -17.58 -9.02
CA THR A 134 -1.02 -18.98 -8.87
C THR A 134 -0.09 -19.39 -10.01
N HIS A 135 1.08 -19.92 -9.66
CA HIS A 135 2.01 -20.59 -10.56
C HIS A 135 2.07 -22.07 -10.19
N ALA A 136 1.50 -22.92 -11.05
CA ALA A 136 1.30 -24.34 -10.79
C ALA A 136 1.80 -25.16 -11.97
N VAL A 137 3.14 -25.21 -12.13
CA VAL A 137 3.81 -25.97 -13.20
C VAL A 137 4.26 -27.35 -12.75
N ASP A 138 4.52 -27.53 -11.45
CA ASP A 138 4.90 -28.83 -10.88
C ASP A 138 4.11 -29.09 -9.60
N LEU A 139 3.00 -29.81 -9.75
CA LEU A 139 2.13 -30.18 -8.62
C LEU A 139 2.74 -31.25 -7.71
N ALA A 140 3.88 -31.85 -8.06
CA ALA A 140 4.61 -32.74 -7.16
C ALA A 140 5.34 -31.95 -6.06
N LEU A 141 5.66 -30.68 -6.32
CA LEU A 141 6.22 -29.78 -5.31
C LEU A 141 5.16 -29.40 -4.26
N PRO A 142 5.52 -29.29 -2.97
CA PRO A 142 4.59 -28.81 -1.96
C PRO A 142 4.18 -27.38 -2.25
N GLN A 143 2.88 -27.08 -2.19
CA GLN A 143 2.36 -25.73 -2.43
C GLN A 143 2.90 -24.75 -1.38
N ARG A 144 3.39 -23.61 -1.84
CA ARG A 144 3.86 -22.51 -1.01
C ARG A 144 2.97 -21.29 -1.18
N HIS A 145 2.97 -20.42 -0.17
CA HIS A 145 2.22 -19.17 -0.18
C HIS A 145 3.13 -18.00 0.18
N ILE A 146 3.03 -16.90 -0.54
CA ILE A 146 3.64 -15.61 -0.18
C ILE A 146 2.52 -14.57 -0.07
N VAL A 147 2.51 -13.78 1.00
CA VAL A 147 1.54 -12.70 1.21
C VAL A 147 2.25 -11.35 1.12
N LEU A 148 1.71 -10.43 0.30
CA LEU A 148 2.22 -9.08 0.08
C LEU A 148 1.21 -8.07 0.63
N ILE A 149 1.68 -7.19 1.52
CA ILE A 149 0.83 -6.23 2.23
C ILE A 149 1.40 -4.82 2.09
N HIS A 150 0.58 -3.91 1.58
CA HIS A 150 0.96 -2.52 1.35
C HIS A 150 0.94 -1.70 2.65
N GLY A 151 1.49 -0.47 2.60
CA GLY A 151 1.48 0.49 3.70
C GLY A 151 0.31 1.48 3.69
N TYR A 152 0.39 2.50 4.55
CA TYR A 152 -0.54 3.63 4.53
C TYR A 152 -0.47 4.40 3.21
N MET A 153 -1.59 4.94 2.73
CA MET A 153 -1.70 5.63 1.43
C MET A 153 -1.18 4.83 0.22
N ALA A 154 -1.34 3.50 0.27
CA ALA A 154 -1.10 2.59 -0.84
C ALA A 154 -2.25 1.58 -0.98
N ALA A 155 -2.16 0.74 -2.00
CA ALA A 155 -3.05 -0.41 -2.23
C ALA A 155 -2.29 -1.50 -3.00
N LEU A 156 -2.92 -2.66 -3.18
CA LEU A 156 -2.34 -3.85 -3.81
C LEU A 156 -1.77 -3.58 -5.20
N GLY A 157 -2.34 -2.63 -5.96
CA GLY A 157 -1.92 -2.36 -7.33
C GLY A 157 -0.53 -1.73 -7.43
N TYR A 158 0.05 -1.28 -6.32
CA TYR A 158 1.42 -0.76 -6.34
C TYR A 158 2.47 -1.87 -6.41
N PHE A 159 2.11 -3.13 -6.14
CA PHE A 159 2.97 -4.30 -6.34
C PHE A 159 2.96 -4.83 -7.78
N ILE A 160 2.37 -4.09 -8.73
CA ILE A 160 2.10 -4.56 -10.09
C ILE A 160 3.34 -5.10 -10.82
N LYS A 161 4.52 -4.51 -10.59
CA LYS A 161 5.79 -4.92 -11.22
C LYS A 161 6.52 -6.04 -10.46
N ASN A 162 5.97 -6.52 -9.34
CA ASN A 162 6.63 -7.49 -8.48
C ASN A 162 6.00 -8.89 -8.59
N VAL A 163 4.68 -8.94 -8.78
CA VAL A 163 3.90 -10.19 -8.67
C VAL A 163 4.30 -11.28 -9.67
N GLU A 164 4.61 -10.93 -10.93
CA GLU A 164 4.91 -11.93 -11.96
C GLU A 164 6.23 -12.63 -11.70
N GLU A 165 7.29 -11.88 -11.40
CA GLU A 165 8.61 -12.45 -11.08
C GLU A 165 8.59 -13.23 -9.77
N ILE A 166 7.90 -12.73 -8.75
CA ILE A 166 7.76 -13.43 -7.46
C ILE A 166 6.97 -14.73 -7.64
N ALA A 167 5.89 -14.76 -8.44
CA ALA A 167 5.12 -15.97 -8.67
C ALA A 167 5.94 -17.06 -9.39
N GLN A 168 6.88 -16.66 -10.25
CA GLN A 168 7.77 -17.57 -10.98
C GLN A 168 8.91 -18.14 -10.13
N LEU A 169 9.07 -17.69 -8.88
CA LEU A 169 10.12 -18.14 -7.97
C LEU A 169 10.14 -19.66 -7.75
N TYR A 170 8.97 -20.32 -7.81
CA TYR A 170 8.83 -21.72 -7.44
C TYR A 170 7.67 -22.38 -8.20
N GLY A 171 7.81 -23.67 -8.51
CA GLY A 171 6.91 -24.38 -9.43
C GLY A 171 5.48 -24.66 -8.91
N ASN A 172 5.22 -24.49 -7.62
CA ASN A 172 3.89 -24.58 -6.99
C ASN A 172 3.72 -23.48 -5.93
N LEU A 173 3.47 -22.26 -6.38
CA LEU A 173 3.45 -21.05 -5.55
C LEU A 173 2.17 -20.24 -5.79
N VAL A 174 1.55 -19.82 -4.69
CA VAL A 174 0.45 -18.84 -4.70
C VAL A 174 0.90 -17.56 -4.03
N VAL A 175 0.81 -16.45 -4.75
CA VAL A 175 1.13 -15.10 -4.28
C VAL A 175 -0.18 -14.37 -4.01
N HIS A 176 -0.40 -13.96 -2.76
CA HIS A 176 -1.56 -13.22 -2.31
C HIS A 176 -1.18 -11.76 -2.11
N VAL A 177 -1.67 -10.85 -2.95
CA VAL A 177 -1.50 -9.40 -2.73
C VAL A 177 -2.80 -8.85 -2.20
N ILE A 178 -2.81 -8.38 -0.96
CA ILE A 178 -4.05 -8.02 -0.27
C ILE A 178 -4.14 -6.52 -0.02
N ASP A 179 -5.36 -5.97 -0.13
CA ASP A 179 -5.68 -4.66 0.41
C ASP A 179 -5.99 -4.78 1.90
N MET A 180 -5.33 -3.97 2.73
CA MET A 180 -5.60 -3.96 4.17
C MET A 180 -7.06 -3.56 4.48
N PRO A 181 -7.64 -4.00 5.61
CA PRO A 181 -8.96 -3.55 6.02
C PRO A 181 -9.07 -2.02 6.04
N GLY A 182 -10.04 -1.48 5.31
CA GLY A 182 -10.20 -0.04 5.16
C GLY A 182 -9.28 0.64 4.14
N PHE A 183 -8.59 -0.11 3.28
CA PHE A 183 -7.77 0.41 2.19
C PHE A 183 -8.16 -0.22 0.86
N GLY A 184 -7.73 0.41 -0.25
CA GLY A 184 -7.98 -0.06 -1.60
C GLY A 184 -9.45 -0.42 -1.84
N ASN A 185 -9.67 -1.62 -2.37
CA ASN A 185 -11.00 -2.20 -2.63
C ASN A 185 -11.48 -3.16 -1.54
N SER A 186 -10.72 -3.35 -0.44
CA SER A 186 -11.16 -4.07 0.76
C SER A 186 -12.33 -3.40 1.46
N ALA A 187 -13.03 -4.16 2.31
CA ALA A 187 -14.17 -3.66 3.05
C ALA A 187 -13.81 -2.48 3.95
N ARG A 188 -14.80 -1.62 4.20
CA ARG A 188 -14.69 -0.38 4.99
C ARG A 188 -15.66 -0.40 6.19
N PRO A 189 -15.59 -1.42 7.09
CA PRO A 189 -16.56 -1.60 8.18
C PRO A 189 -16.37 -0.55 9.29
N GLU A 190 -17.44 -0.12 9.97
CA GLU A 190 -17.37 0.96 10.99
C GLU A 190 -16.30 0.71 12.06
N PHE A 191 -15.51 1.75 12.38
CA PHE A 191 -14.44 1.64 13.37
C PHE A 191 -15.00 1.87 14.78
N PRO A 192 -14.62 1.05 15.77
CA PRO A 192 -15.14 1.18 17.12
C PRO A 192 -14.82 2.55 17.73
N LYS A 193 -15.85 3.32 18.12
CA LYS A 193 -15.70 4.70 18.63
C LYS A 193 -14.85 4.79 19.90
N ASN A 194 -14.87 3.75 20.73
CA ASN A 194 -14.04 3.61 21.93
C ASN A 194 -12.54 3.48 21.62
N LEU A 195 -12.18 3.01 20.42
CA LEU A 195 -10.79 2.97 19.96
C LEU A 195 -10.33 4.32 19.36
N LEU A 196 -11.26 5.25 19.11
CA LEU A 196 -10.95 6.60 18.60
C LEU A 196 -10.84 7.64 19.71
N LYS A 197 -11.60 7.54 20.79
CA LYS A 197 -11.60 8.53 21.87
C LYS A 197 -11.56 7.86 23.23
N LEU A 198 -10.55 8.23 24.01
CA LEU A 198 -10.49 7.87 25.43
C LEU A 198 -11.33 8.86 26.25
N PRO A 199 -11.90 8.41 27.38
CA PRO A 199 -12.56 9.31 28.33
C PRO A 199 -11.57 10.30 28.96
N GLY A 200 -12.07 11.42 29.46
CA GLY A 200 -11.26 12.39 30.20
C GLY A 200 -10.65 11.75 31.46
N GLY A 201 -9.35 11.94 31.68
CA GLY A 201 -8.63 11.34 32.80
C GLY A 201 -8.09 9.92 32.55
N ALA A 202 -8.04 9.48 31.28
CA ALA A 202 -7.46 8.18 30.91
C ALA A 202 -6.01 8.04 31.42
N SER A 203 -5.71 6.86 31.94
CA SER A 203 -4.38 6.49 32.41
C SER A 203 -3.47 6.09 31.23
N LYS A 204 -2.15 6.01 31.50
CA LYS A 204 -1.19 5.47 30.53
C LYS A 204 -1.57 4.05 30.06
N ALA A 205 -2.13 3.24 30.96
CA ALA A 205 -2.58 1.89 30.64
C ALA A 205 -3.78 1.90 29.68
N ASP A 206 -4.69 2.86 29.83
CA ASP A 206 -5.83 3.02 28.93
C ASP A 206 -5.38 3.46 27.53
N GLU A 207 -4.37 4.32 27.43
CA GLU A 207 -3.75 4.70 26.15
C GLU A 207 -3.10 3.52 25.45
N ILE A 208 -2.34 2.71 26.19
CA ILE A 208 -1.74 1.48 25.66
C ILE A 208 -2.82 0.50 25.20
N GLY A 209 -3.85 0.29 26.02
CA GLY A 209 -4.98 -0.58 25.69
C GLY A 209 -5.75 -0.13 24.45
N GLN A 210 -5.92 1.18 24.25
CA GLN A 210 -6.52 1.73 23.03
C GLN A 210 -5.67 1.39 21.80
N ILE A 211 -4.36 1.63 21.84
CA ILE A 211 -3.47 1.39 20.69
C ILE A 211 -3.44 -0.10 20.34
N ILE A 212 -3.32 -0.98 21.34
CA ILE A 212 -3.41 -2.44 21.12
C ILE A 212 -4.79 -2.82 20.55
N GLY A 213 -5.87 -2.19 21.00
CA GLY A 213 -7.21 -2.39 20.43
C GLY A 213 -7.30 -1.96 18.96
N VAL A 214 -6.65 -0.86 18.58
CA VAL A 214 -6.52 -0.42 17.18
C VAL A 214 -5.72 -1.45 16.38
N GLU A 215 -4.57 -1.91 16.88
CA GLU A 215 -3.75 -2.95 16.24
C GLU A 215 -4.57 -4.24 16.00
N ASN A 216 -5.22 -4.74 17.05
CA ASN A 216 -6.12 -5.90 17.02
C ASN A 216 -7.22 -5.76 15.96
N TRP A 217 -7.80 -4.57 15.80
CA TRP A 217 -8.84 -4.37 14.79
C TRP A 217 -8.39 -4.71 13.36
N PHE A 218 -7.11 -4.48 13.02
CA PHE A 218 -6.55 -4.87 11.72
C PHE A 218 -6.11 -6.34 11.71
N ILE A 219 -5.27 -6.73 12.67
CA ILE A 219 -4.61 -8.04 12.65
C ILE A 219 -5.60 -9.19 12.84
N ASP A 220 -6.72 -8.97 13.55
CA ASP A 220 -7.74 -10.00 13.77
C ASP A 220 -8.53 -10.26 12.47
N LYS A 221 -8.70 -9.24 11.62
CA LYS A 221 -9.31 -9.40 10.29
C LYS A 221 -8.38 -10.10 9.31
N LEU A 222 -7.07 -9.79 9.39
CA LEU A 222 -6.05 -10.54 8.63
C LEU A 222 -6.02 -12.01 9.05
N GLU A 223 -6.15 -12.30 10.35
CA GLU A 223 -6.27 -13.68 10.82
C GLU A 223 -7.54 -14.35 10.32
N ALA A 224 -8.69 -13.67 10.38
CA ALA A 224 -9.95 -14.20 9.85
C ALA A 224 -9.83 -14.51 8.35
N TRP A 225 -9.14 -13.67 7.58
CA TRP A 225 -8.84 -13.91 6.17
C TRP A 225 -7.95 -15.15 5.99
N ARG A 226 -6.86 -15.27 6.74
CA ARG A 226 -5.97 -16.44 6.70
C ARG A 226 -6.74 -17.73 6.97
N VAL A 227 -7.60 -17.73 8.00
CA VAL A 227 -8.45 -18.86 8.36
C VAL A 227 -9.46 -19.17 7.26
N ALA A 228 -10.12 -18.16 6.69
CA ALA A 228 -11.07 -18.33 5.58
C ALA A 228 -10.41 -18.92 4.32
N LYS A 229 -9.16 -18.52 4.04
CA LYS A 229 -8.32 -19.05 2.96
C LYS A 229 -7.67 -20.40 3.30
N GLN A 230 -7.83 -20.89 4.54
CA GLN A 230 -7.23 -22.12 5.04
C GLN A 230 -5.70 -22.14 4.92
N LEU A 231 -5.05 -20.98 5.03
CA LEU A 231 -3.59 -20.86 4.90
C LEU A 231 -2.92 -21.25 6.21
N ALA A 232 -2.46 -22.50 6.30
CA ALA A 232 -1.73 -22.97 7.48
C ALA A 232 -0.38 -22.26 7.65
N HIS A 233 0.30 -21.99 6.54
CA HIS A 233 1.65 -21.41 6.51
C HIS A 233 1.85 -20.51 5.30
N PHE A 234 2.54 -19.39 5.46
CA PHE A 234 2.94 -18.50 4.37
C PHE A 234 4.19 -17.68 4.72
N ASP A 235 4.95 -17.27 3.70
CA ASP A 235 6.02 -16.29 3.85
C ASP A 235 5.48 -14.88 3.56
N LEU A 236 6.08 -13.85 4.15
CA LEU A 236 5.47 -12.52 4.24
C LEU A 236 6.36 -11.42 3.67
N VAL A 237 5.75 -10.48 2.95
CA VAL A 237 6.30 -9.18 2.58
C VAL A 237 5.34 -8.10 3.04
N ALA A 238 5.80 -7.14 3.85
CA ALA A 238 4.94 -6.05 4.26
C ALA A 238 5.67 -4.71 4.26
N HIS A 239 4.95 -3.64 3.91
CA HIS A 239 5.47 -2.28 3.75
C HIS A 239 4.95 -1.31 4.81
N LEU A 240 5.81 -0.41 5.32
CA LEU A 240 5.47 0.70 6.23
C LEU A 240 4.53 0.28 7.37
N MET A 241 3.28 0.76 7.34
CA MET A 241 2.27 0.50 8.37
C MET A 241 1.84 -0.96 8.34
N GLY A 242 1.80 -1.57 7.14
CA GLY A 242 1.59 -3.00 6.98
C GLY A 242 2.69 -3.80 7.69
N ALA A 243 3.95 -3.41 7.55
CA ALA A 243 5.07 -4.08 8.24
C ALA A 243 4.94 -4.01 9.77
N TYR A 244 4.56 -2.84 10.29
CA TYR A 244 4.29 -2.66 11.72
C TYR A 244 3.11 -3.53 12.20
N LEU A 245 1.98 -3.48 11.50
CA LEU A 245 0.80 -4.25 11.87
C LEU A 245 1.06 -5.76 11.78
N LEU A 246 1.80 -6.21 10.78
CA LEU A 246 2.13 -7.63 10.64
C LEU A 246 3.17 -8.09 11.67
N SER A 247 4.06 -7.21 12.11
CA SER A 247 4.91 -7.48 13.28
C SER A 247 4.05 -7.73 14.53
N CYS A 248 2.98 -6.94 14.72
CA CYS A 248 2.01 -7.16 15.79
C CYS A 248 1.18 -8.45 15.59
N TYR A 249 0.81 -8.77 14.35
CA TYR A 249 0.16 -10.02 13.99
C TYR A 249 1.02 -11.23 14.39
N LEU A 250 2.32 -11.21 14.07
CA LEU A 250 3.24 -12.28 14.43
C LEU A 250 3.32 -12.46 15.94
N LEU A 251 3.48 -11.37 16.71
CA LEU A 251 3.51 -11.40 18.17
C LEU A 251 2.25 -12.05 18.79
N LYS A 252 1.09 -11.91 18.14
CA LYS A 252 -0.19 -12.42 18.64
C LYS A 252 -0.50 -13.85 18.16
N TYR A 253 -0.28 -14.14 16.88
CA TYR A 253 -0.80 -15.34 16.23
C TYR A 253 0.26 -16.37 15.86
N ASN A 254 1.51 -15.97 15.60
CA ASN A 254 2.56 -16.88 15.19
C ASN A 254 3.28 -17.49 16.40
N ARG A 255 2.54 -18.35 17.10
CA ARG A 255 2.98 -19.00 18.35
C ARG A 255 3.84 -20.23 18.06
N SER A 256 4.68 -20.63 19.01
CA SER A 256 5.61 -21.76 18.86
C SER A 256 4.94 -23.09 18.52
N ASP A 257 3.69 -23.27 18.97
CA ASP A 257 2.84 -24.45 18.74
C ASP A 257 2.07 -24.40 17.41
N ALA A 258 2.01 -23.23 16.77
CA ALA A 258 1.28 -22.98 15.54
C ALA A 258 2.04 -21.95 14.70
N LYS A 259 3.19 -22.36 14.14
CA LYS A 259 4.04 -21.49 13.34
C LYS A 259 3.42 -21.25 11.95
N ILE A 260 3.06 -20.00 11.69
CA ILE A 260 2.38 -19.51 10.49
C ILE A 260 3.39 -18.93 9.48
N VAL A 261 4.43 -18.24 9.94
CA VAL A 261 5.41 -17.52 9.09
C VAL A 261 6.83 -17.92 9.45
N ASP A 262 7.62 -18.27 8.44
CA ASP A 262 9.05 -18.59 8.57
C ASP A 262 9.96 -17.46 8.09
N ARG A 263 9.56 -16.73 7.04
CA ARG A 263 10.34 -15.64 6.46
C ARG A 263 9.51 -14.37 6.37
N PHE A 264 10.12 -13.26 6.77
CA PHE A 264 9.48 -11.96 6.75
C PHE A 264 10.39 -10.89 6.12
N ILE A 265 9.96 -10.33 4.99
CA ILE A 265 10.56 -9.15 4.39
C ILE A 265 9.83 -7.91 4.93
N LEU A 266 10.56 -7.05 5.64
CA LEU A 266 10.10 -5.77 6.15
C LEU A 266 10.60 -4.66 5.23
N VAL A 267 9.67 -4.01 4.52
CA VAL A 267 9.99 -2.94 3.56
C VAL A 267 9.67 -1.60 4.19
N SER A 268 10.70 -0.78 4.42
CA SER A 268 10.59 0.54 5.06
C SER A 268 9.69 0.53 6.31
N PRO A 269 9.88 -0.42 7.25
CA PRO A 269 8.93 -0.67 8.31
C PRO A 269 8.78 0.50 9.26
N MET A 270 7.54 0.81 9.62
CA MET A 270 7.25 1.76 10.69
C MET A 270 7.58 1.13 12.05
N GLY A 271 8.12 1.95 12.95
CA GLY A 271 8.21 1.62 14.36
C GLY A 271 9.47 0.91 14.81
N THR A 272 10.55 0.97 14.03
CA THR A 272 11.82 0.32 14.33
C THR A 272 12.65 0.99 15.41
N GLU A 273 12.34 2.24 15.71
CA GLU A 273 13.10 3.09 16.61
C GLU A 273 12.28 3.47 17.86
N SER A 274 12.98 3.54 18.98
CA SER A 274 12.43 4.07 20.23
C SER A 274 12.31 5.59 20.15
N SER A 275 11.45 6.16 21.01
CA SER A 275 11.26 7.60 21.10
C SER A 275 10.88 8.08 22.49
N ASP A 276 10.92 9.41 22.68
CA ASP A 276 10.48 10.10 23.90
C ASP A 276 8.97 9.98 24.16
N ILE A 277 8.19 9.77 23.09
CA ILE A 277 6.75 9.54 23.13
C ILE A 277 6.36 8.09 23.42
N SER A 278 7.30 7.15 23.43
CA SER A 278 7.03 5.72 23.67
C SER A 278 6.31 5.53 25.01
N LEU A 279 5.16 4.86 24.96
CA LEU A 279 4.34 4.57 26.14
C LEU A 279 4.84 3.36 26.92
N ILE A 280 5.73 2.56 26.35
CA ILE A 280 6.18 1.31 26.97
C ILE A 280 7.66 1.36 27.38
N ASN A 281 8.44 2.31 26.85
CA ASN A 281 9.84 2.45 27.23
C ASN A 281 10.05 3.33 28.48
N ASN A 282 11.13 3.07 29.19
CA ASN A 282 11.65 3.91 30.24
C ASN A 282 12.46 5.06 29.62
N LYS A 283 12.16 6.31 29.99
CA LYS A 283 12.82 7.52 29.46
C LYS A 283 14.36 7.50 29.52
N LYS A 284 14.94 6.68 30.41
CA LYS A 284 16.40 6.54 30.58
C LYS A 284 17.05 5.56 29.61
N LEU A 285 16.28 4.75 28.88
CA LEU A 285 16.75 3.71 27.95
C LEU A 285 16.43 4.06 26.49
N GLN A 286 16.18 5.34 26.22
CA GLN A 286 15.82 5.83 24.90
C GLN A 286 17.06 5.94 24.02
N PHE A 287 17.13 5.08 23.00
CA PHE A 287 18.03 5.24 21.87
C PHE A 287 17.27 5.99 20.77
N ASN A 288 17.33 7.31 20.81
CA ASN A 288 16.75 8.14 19.76
C ASN A 288 17.72 8.16 18.58
N HIS A 289 17.40 7.42 17.52
CA HIS A 289 18.08 7.54 16.23
C HIS A 289 17.42 8.55 15.29
N HIS A 290 16.46 9.33 15.80
CA HIS A 290 15.61 10.22 15.02
C HIS A 290 16.28 11.60 14.84
N ASP A 291 17.31 11.69 13.99
CA ASP A 291 18.08 12.93 13.81
C ASP A 291 17.46 13.94 12.83
N VAL A 292 16.36 13.58 12.16
CA VAL A 292 15.61 14.50 11.28
C VAL A 292 14.13 14.25 11.47
N ALA A 293 13.33 15.31 11.66
CA ALA A 293 11.87 15.18 11.69
C ALA A 293 11.39 14.61 10.35
N SER A 294 10.99 13.33 10.34
CA SER A 294 10.34 12.70 9.20
C SER A 294 9.01 13.40 9.01
N ASN A 295 8.90 14.14 7.91
CA ASN A 295 7.68 14.84 7.59
C ASN A 295 6.88 13.96 6.62
N PRO A 296 5.71 13.42 6.99
CA PRO A 296 4.88 12.62 6.08
C PRO A 296 4.43 13.46 4.88
N LEU A 297 4.35 14.78 5.08
CA LEU A 297 4.09 15.71 4.01
C LEU A 297 5.29 15.88 3.08
N HIS A 298 6.49 15.41 3.42
CA HIS A 298 7.61 15.30 2.48
C HIS A 298 7.30 14.26 1.40
N GLU A 299 6.62 13.15 1.68
CA GLU A 299 6.22 12.26 0.59
C GLU A 299 5.05 12.83 -0.24
N VAL A 300 4.14 13.56 0.40
CA VAL A 300 2.99 14.21 -0.27
C VAL A 300 3.40 15.49 -1.03
N PHE A 301 4.44 16.20 -0.60
CA PHE A 301 4.84 17.51 -1.14
C PHE A 301 6.30 17.61 -1.59
N ALA A 302 7.18 16.68 -1.23
CA ALA A 302 8.53 16.59 -1.79
C ALA A 302 8.54 15.56 -2.93
N LEU A 303 8.23 16.05 -4.10
CA LEU A 303 9.25 16.30 -5.11
C LEU A 303 10.58 15.57 -4.87
N GLN A 304 10.62 14.29 -5.21
CA GLN A 304 11.89 13.67 -5.57
C GLN A 304 12.46 14.49 -6.74
N ASP A 305 13.56 15.20 -6.48
CA ASP A 305 14.42 15.95 -7.40
C ASP A 305 13.70 16.63 -8.58
N PHE A 306 13.25 17.88 -8.36
CA PHE A 306 12.71 18.70 -9.44
C PHE A 306 13.82 19.25 -10.35
N ASP A 307 13.75 18.92 -11.63
CA ASP A 307 14.24 19.80 -12.70
C ASP A 307 13.27 20.97 -12.86
N GLU A 308 13.76 22.20 -12.71
CA GLU A 308 12.99 23.47 -12.69
C GLU A 308 12.23 23.82 -14.00
N ASN A 309 12.25 22.97 -15.02
CA ASN A 309 11.94 23.38 -16.40
C ASN A 309 10.59 22.91 -16.97
N GLY A 310 9.55 22.69 -16.14
CA GLY A 310 8.30 22.10 -16.66
C GLY A 310 7.01 22.43 -15.91
N THR A 311 6.89 23.57 -15.26
CA THR A 311 5.67 23.91 -14.50
C THR A 311 4.50 24.29 -15.42
N ASN A 312 3.32 23.76 -15.10
CA ASN A 312 2.05 24.25 -15.61
C ASN A 312 1.81 25.65 -14.98
N GLU A 313 1.98 26.73 -15.77
CA GLU A 313 2.02 28.12 -15.28
C GLU A 313 0.84 28.49 -14.38
N GLU A 314 -0.36 27.97 -14.65
CA GLU A 314 -1.56 28.24 -13.85
C GLU A 314 -1.49 27.70 -12.41
N LEU A 315 -0.85 26.54 -12.21
CA LEU A 315 -0.69 25.95 -10.88
C LEU A 315 0.45 26.62 -10.14
N TYR A 316 1.54 26.98 -10.82
CA TYR A 316 2.62 27.76 -10.22
C TYR A 316 2.13 29.15 -9.80
N ASP A 317 1.31 29.80 -10.64
CA ASP A 317 0.66 31.07 -10.33
C ASP A 317 -0.37 30.92 -9.20
N LEU A 318 -1.18 29.84 -9.18
CA LEU A 318 -2.06 29.54 -8.04
C LEU A 318 -1.26 29.29 -6.75
N TRP A 319 -0.13 28.59 -6.82
CA TRP A 319 0.74 28.27 -5.70
C TRP A 319 1.51 29.51 -5.19
N LEU A 320 1.85 30.45 -6.08
CA LEU A 320 2.39 31.77 -5.74
C LEU A 320 1.32 32.70 -5.16
N ARG A 321 0.10 32.71 -5.72
CA ARG A 321 -1.05 33.52 -5.27
C ARG A 321 -1.62 33.07 -3.94
N LEU A 322 -1.62 31.75 -3.69
CA LEU A 322 -1.93 31.18 -2.37
C LEU A 322 -0.79 31.44 -1.35
N GLY A 323 0.34 31.99 -1.81
CA GLY A 323 1.61 32.05 -1.12
C GLY A 323 2.19 30.65 -1.01
N LYS A 324 3.54 30.51 -1.08
CA LYS A 324 4.18 29.27 -0.60
C LYS A 324 3.57 29.00 0.77
N PRO A 325 2.84 27.89 1.00
CA PRO A 325 2.24 27.67 2.29
C PRO A 325 3.39 27.58 3.29
N ARG A 326 3.59 28.67 4.05
CA ARG A 326 4.32 28.62 5.31
C ARG A 326 3.41 27.83 6.22
N PHE A 327 3.46 26.50 6.05
CA PHE A 327 2.65 25.58 6.84
C PHE A 327 2.90 25.93 8.31
N PRO A 328 1.83 26.16 9.06
CA PRO A 328 1.96 26.68 10.41
C PRO A 328 2.82 25.73 11.24
N ARG A 329 3.73 26.31 12.04
CA ARG A 329 4.58 25.66 13.05
C ARG A 329 3.87 24.46 13.68
N ASN A 330 4.62 23.39 14.00
CA ASN A 330 4.22 22.09 14.58
C ASN A 330 2.95 22.09 15.44
N VAL A 331 2.64 23.17 16.17
CA VAL A 331 1.40 23.39 16.93
C VAL A 331 0.11 23.12 16.15
N VAL A 332 -0.07 23.58 14.90
CA VAL A 332 -1.34 23.37 14.18
C VAL A 332 -1.49 21.93 13.73
N LEU A 333 -0.44 21.34 13.13
CA LEU A 333 -0.42 19.92 12.78
C LEU A 333 -0.62 19.03 14.01
N ARG A 334 0.08 19.33 15.11
CA ARG A 334 -0.10 18.66 16.41
C ARG A 334 -1.53 18.80 16.93
N THR A 335 -2.14 19.98 16.80
CA THR A 335 -3.53 20.21 17.26
C THR A 335 -4.53 19.42 16.43
N LEU A 336 -4.37 19.39 15.10
CA LEU A 336 -5.21 18.58 14.21
C LEU A 336 -5.06 17.09 14.50
N TRP A 337 -3.81 16.62 14.62
CA TRP A 337 -3.49 15.22 14.93
C TRP A 337 -4.07 14.79 16.27
N ASN A 338 -3.92 15.62 17.31
CA ASN A 338 -4.49 15.38 18.64
C ASN A 338 -6.02 15.41 18.65
N ASN A 339 -6.64 16.09 17.69
CA ASN A 339 -8.08 16.07 17.49
C ASN A 339 -8.56 14.94 16.57
N HIS A 340 -7.67 14.01 16.18
CA HIS A 340 -7.96 12.87 15.31
C HIS A 340 -8.34 13.29 13.88
N ILE A 341 -7.81 14.43 13.43
CA ILE A 341 -7.99 14.94 12.08
C ILE A 341 -6.67 14.77 11.35
N SER A 342 -6.61 13.85 10.39
CA SER A 342 -5.42 13.69 9.56
C SER A 342 -5.32 14.84 8.54
N PRO A 343 -4.11 15.23 8.10
CA PRO A 343 -3.95 16.20 7.00
C PRO A 343 -4.70 15.79 5.74
N PHE A 344 -4.78 14.48 5.46
CA PHE A 344 -5.50 13.93 4.33
C PHE A 344 -7.02 14.09 4.45
N GLN A 345 -7.56 13.92 5.67
CA GLN A 345 -8.98 14.18 5.96
C GLN A 345 -9.34 15.64 5.70
N LEU A 346 -8.47 16.58 6.09
CA LEU A 346 -8.67 17.99 5.76
C LEU A 346 -8.64 18.22 4.26
N LEU A 347 -7.65 17.66 3.55
CA LEU A 347 -7.55 17.78 2.11
C LEU A 347 -8.84 17.28 1.44
N GLN A 348 -9.34 16.09 1.80
CA GLN A 348 -10.61 15.57 1.29
C GLN A 348 -11.82 16.49 1.55
N THR A 349 -11.85 17.27 2.63
CA THR A 349 -12.97 18.22 2.85
C THR A 349 -12.99 19.38 1.85
N PHE A 350 -11.90 19.64 1.13
CA PHE A 350 -11.78 20.75 0.17
C PHE A 350 -12.37 20.48 -1.22
N GLY A 351 -13.14 19.40 -1.41
CA GLY A 351 -13.87 19.29 -2.67
C GLY A 351 -12.95 19.02 -3.87
N PRO A 352 -13.39 19.35 -5.09
CA PRO A 352 -12.63 19.14 -6.34
C PRO A 352 -11.17 19.60 -6.33
N LEU A 353 -10.79 20.52 -5.44
CA LEU A 353 -9.40 20.96 -5.25
C LEU A 353 -8.50 19.82 -4.76
N TYR A 354 -9.00 18.95 -3.88
CA TYR A 354 -8.31 17.73 -3.44
C TYR A 354 -8.01 16.80 -4.61
N LEU A 355 -8.98 16.56 -5.48
CA LEU A 355 -8.80 15.67 -6.62
C LEU A 355 -7.79 16.25 -7.62
N LYS A 356 -7.70 17.57 -7.75
CA LYS A 356 -6.64 18.22 -8.54
C LYS A 356 -5.26 18.06 -7.89
N LEU A 357 -5.14 18.28 -6.57
CA LEU A 357 -3.88 18.11 -5.84
C LEU A 357 -3.41 16.65 -5.84
N LEU A 358 -4.32 15.72 -5.57
CA LEU A 358 -4.09 14.29 -5.64
C LEU A 358 -3.69 13.88 -7.06
N SER A 359 -4.40 14.35 -8.09
CA SER A 359 -4.07 14.04 -9.48
C SER A 359 -2.70 14.56 -9.88
N PHE A 360 -2.36 15.79 -9.51
CA PHE A 360 -1.05 16.35 -9.75
C PHE A 360 0.06 15.55 -9.03
N TRP A 361 -0.13 15.24 -7.75
CA TRP A 361 0.83 14.43 -6.98
C TRP A 361 1.05 13.05 -7.60
N LEU A 362 -0.05 12.33 -7.92
CA LEU A 362 0.01 11.03 -8.57
C LEU A 362 0.74 11.10 -9.91
N PHE A 363 0.36 12.05 -10.75
CA PHE A 363 0.93 12.22 -12.08
C PHE A 363 2.43 12.55 -12.03
N GLN A 364 2.85 13.39 -11.08
CA GLN A 364 4.27 13.72 -10.89
C GLN A 364 5.06 12.51 -10.35
N ARG A 365 4.50 11.79 -9.37
CA ARG A 365 5.11 10.59 -8.79
C ARG A 365 5.35 9.52 -9.87
N PHE A 366 4.33 9.23 -10.68
CA PHE A 366 4.42 8.21 -11.71
C PHE A 366 5.25 8.66 -12.93
N GLN A 367 5.35 9.97 -13.22
CA GLN A 367 6.32 10.46 -14.20
C GLN A 367 7.77 10.20 -13.78
N ASN A 368 8.12 10.38 -12.51
CA ASN A 368 9.48 10.08 -12.04
C ASN A 368 9.80 8.59 -12.13
N LEU A 369 8.78 7.72 -12.00
CA LEU A 369 8.92 6.30 -12.32
C LEU A 369 9.36 6.10 -13.78
N SER A 370 8.74 6.79 -14.75
CA SER A 370 9.16 6.68 -16.16
C SER A 370 10.60 7.12 -16.43
N ALA A 371 11.14 8.08 -15.65
CA ALA A 371 12.52 8.55 -15.79
C ALA A 371 13.57 7.53 -15.30
N ASN A 372 13.19 6.60 -14.42
CA ASN A 372 14.06 5.52 -13.98
C ASN A 372 14.11 4.34 -14.97
N PHE A 373 13.27 4.33 -16.00
CA PHE A 373 13.22 3.29 -17.03
C PHE A 373 13.91 3.79 -18.32
N SER A 374 14.72 2.93 -18.95
CA SER A 374 15.64 3.25 -20.04
C SER A 374 15.03 3.95 -21.27
N GLU A 375 15.79 4.86 -21.88
CA GLU A 375 15.46 5.68 -23.07
C GLU A 375 15.34 4.89 -24.40
N THR A 376 14.60 3.78 -24.43
CA THR A 376 14.21 3.11 -25.70
C THR A 376 12.75 3.42 -26.05
N ASP A 377 12.25 2.97 -27.22
CA ASP A 377 10.92 3.25 -27.83
C ASP A 377 9.66 3.05 -26.92
N ASP A 378 9.85 2.76 -25.63
CA ASP A 378 8.89 2.53 -24.54
C ASP A 378 8.21 3.79 -23.96
N ASN A 379 8.52 4.99 -24.49
CA ASN A 379 7.94 6.23 -23.98
C ASN A 379 6.40 6.25 -23.98
N LEU A 380 5.75 5.63 -24.98
CA LEU A 380 4.29 5.53 -25.04
C LEU A 380 3.71 4.53 -24.02
N GLN A 381 4.41 3.40 -23.78
CA GLN A 381 4.00 2.41 -22.77
C GLN A 381 4.15 2.96 -21.35
N ASN A 382 5.20 3.74 -21.11
CA ASN A 382 5.41 4.42 -19.84
C ASN A 382 4.30 5.44 -19.54
N VAL A 383 3.84 6.20 -20.54
CA VAL A 383 2.72 7.15 -20.37
C VAL A 383 1.40 6.42 -20.09
N ASP A 384 1.11 5.32 -20.78
CA ASP A 384 -0.11 4.52 -20.52
C ASP A 384 -0.11 3.94 -19.11
N LEU A 385 1.04 3.42 -18.64
CA LEU A 385 1.21 2.96 -17.26
C LEU A 385 0.95 4.09 -16.25
N VAL A 386 1.55 5.26 -16.45
CA VAL A 386 1.36 6.43 -15.58
C VAL A 386 -0.12 6.79 -15.48
N LEU A 387 -0.83 6.79 -16.61
CA LEU A 387 -2.25 7.11 -16.65
C LEU A 387 -3.11 6.05 -15.97
N LYS A 388 -2.80 4.75 -16.15
CA LYS A 388 -3.51 3.65 -15.50
C LYS A 388 -3.27 3.60 -13.99
N LEU A 389 -2.03 3.81 -13.55
CA LEU A 389 -1.71 3.94 -12.12
C LEU A 389 -2.37 5.17 -11.52
N HIS A 390 -2.41 6.29 -12.26
CA HIS A 390 -3.14 7.48 -11.86
C HIS A 390 -4.64 7.18 -11.70
N GLU A 391 -5.30 6.57 -12.70
CA GLU A 391 -6.71 6.20 -12.66
C GLU A 391 -7.01 5.24 -11.51
N TYR A 392 -6.18 4.22 -11.33
CA TYR A 392 -6.28 3.28 -10.22
C TYR A 392 -6.17 3.98 -8.87
N SER A 393 -5.09 4.73 -8.66
CA SER A 393 -4.82 5.44 -7.40
C SER A 393 -5.91 6.45 -7.09
N PHE A 394 -6.41 7.14 -8.11
CA PHE A 394 -7.55 8.03 -7.99
C PHE A 394 -8.80 7.28 -7.56
N SER A 395 -9.10 6.13 -8.17
CA SER A 395 -10.28 5.33 -7.83
C SER A 395 -10.26 4.82 -6.38
N ILE A 396 -9.10 4.45 -5.84
CA ILE A 396 -8.96 3.95 -4.46
C ILE A 396 -9.01 5.07 -3.41
N PHE A 397 -8.35 6.21 -3.67
CA PHE A 397 -8.27 7.33 -2.73
C PHE A 397 -9.50 8.22 -2.73
N ASN A 398 -10.33 8.10 -3.75
CA ASN A 398 -11.58 8.82 -3.87
C ASN A 398 -12.78 8.02 -3.30
N GLN A 399 -12.54 6.80 -2.82
CA GLN A 399 -13.45 6.12 -1.90
C GLN A 399 -13.32 6.81 -0.54
N TYR A 400 -14.36 7.57 -0.16
CA TYR A 400 -14.39 8.38 1.06
C TYR A 400 -14.09 7.51 2.30
N GLN A 401 -13.54 8.18 3.31
CA GLN A 401 -12.73 7.57 4.37
C GLN A 401 -13.22 6.21 4.87
N ALA A 402 -12.34 5.23 4.71
CA ALA A 402 -12.20 4.18 5.69
C ALA A 402 -11.06 4.54 6.64
N LEU A 403 -11.43 4.87 7.87
CA LEU A 403 -10.97 4.31 9.15
C LEU A 403 -9.48 3.90 9.33
N GLY A 404 -8.82 3.32 8.33
CA GLY A 404 -7.35 3.18 8.29
C GLY A 404 -6.61 4.50 8.50
N GLU A 405 -7.14 5.59 7.93
CA GLU A 405 -6.62 6.95 8.14
C GLU A 405 -6.87 7.50 9.55
N LEU A 406 -7.87 7.00 10.26
CA LEU A 406 -8.09 7.37 11.66
C LEU A 406 -7.20 6.56 12.59
N ALA A 407 -7.01 5.27 12.28
CA ALA A 407 -6.16 4.38 13.04
C ALA A 407 -4.70 4.85 13.08
N ILE A 408 -4.15 5.34 11.96
CA ILE A 408 -2.76 5.81 11.93
C ILE A 408 -2.51 6.94 12.93
N THR A 409 -3.49 7.83 13.17
CA THR A 409 -3.38 8.91 14.16
C THR A 409 -3.25 8.40 15.61
N LYS A 410 -3.58 7.13 15.85
CA LYS A 410 -3.43 6.44 17.13
C LYS A 410 -2.12 5.70 17.25
N LEU A 411 -1.67 5.07 16.17
CA LEU A 411 -0.42 4.30 16.15
C LEU A 411 0.81 5.21 16.27
N ILE A 412 0.79 6.35 15.56
CA ILE A 412 1.92 7.29 15.49
C ILE A 412 1.54 8.71 15.94
N ASN A 413 2.56 9.51 16.24
CA ASN A 413 2.41 10.95 16.38
C ASN A 413 2.51 11.66 15.00
N HIS A 414 2.39 12.98 15.01
CA HIS A 414 2.53 13.83 13.82
C HIS A 414 3.91 13.80 13.13
N GLU A 415 4.92 13.19 13.75
CA GLU A 415 6.27 13.03 13.21
C GLU A 415 6.50 11.60 12.70
N ILE A 416 5.45 10.76 12.62
CA ILE A 416 5.51 9.34 12.20
C ILE A 416 6.21 8.44 13.21
N VAL A 417 6.37 8.92 14.43
CA VAL A 417 6.98 8.13 15.49
C VAL A 417 5.91 7.26 16.15
N PRO A 418 6.13 5.94 16.29
CA PRO A 418 5.21 5.04 16.99
C PRO A 418 5.05 5.41 18.47
N ARG A 419 3.83 5.29 18.99
CA ARG A 419 3.57 5.40 20.44
C ARG A 419 3.94 4.13 21.21
N ILE A 420 3.96 3.00 20.52
CA ILE A 420 4.41 1.72 21.06
C ILE A 420 5.37 1.13 20.01
N PRO A 421 6.66 1.46 20.05
CA PRO A 421 7.63 0.98 19.05
C PRO A 421 7.78 -0.55 19.04
N LEU A 422 8.21 -1.13 17.92
CA LEU A 422 8.51 -2.56 17.78
C LEU A 422 9.74 -2.96 18.61
N CYS A 423 10.79 -2.12 18.59
CA CYS A 423 12.03 -2.34 19.33
C CYS A 423 11.80 -2.41 20.85
N ASP A 424 10.80 -1.69 21.37
CA ASP A 424 10.52 -1.57 22.79
C ASP A 424 9.59 -2.68 23.32
N ARG A 425 8.87 -3.38 22.44
CA ARG A 425 7.86 -4.40 22.80
C ARG A 425 8.35 -5.84 22.69
N GLY A 426 9.66 -6.05 22.62
CA GLY A 426 10.27 -7.39 22.56
C GLY A 426 10.16 -8.09 21.21
N PHE A 427 9.93 -7.33 20.12
CA PHE A 427 9.74 -7.92 18.79
C PHE A 427 11.00 -8.64 18.28
N VAL A 428 12.19 -8.06 18.52
CA VAL A 428 13.47 -8.64 18.10
C VAL A 428 13.75 -9.96 18.81
N GLU A 429 13.53 -10.00 20.12
CA GLU A 429 13.65 -11.22 20.92
C GLU A 429 12.67 -12.29 20.43
N TYR A 430 11.42 -11.91 20.17
CA TYR A 430 10.42 -12.80 19.62
C TYR A 430 10.82 -13.38 18.25
N LEU A 431 11.34 -12.56 17.33
CA LEU A 431 11.81 -13.03 16.01
C LEU A 431 12.91 -14.09 16.15
N HIS A 432 13.83 -13.89 17.10
CA HIS A 432 14.87 -14.87 17.43
C HIS A 432 14.27 -16.17 17.99
N ASP A 433 13.44 -16.08 19.03
CA ASP A 433 12.83 -17.24 19.69
C ASP A 433 11.96 -18.06 18.74
N ALA A 434 11.21 -17.38 17.87
CA ALA A 434 10.37 -17.99 16.84
C ALA A 434 11.18 -18.47 15.62
N LYS A 435 12.49 -18.19 15.56
CA LYS A 435 13.39 -18.54 14.44
C LYS A 435 12.83 -18.05 13.10
N ILE A 436 12.45 -16.79 13.04
CA ILE A 436 11.94 -16.15 11.83
C ILE A 436 13.13 -15.51 11.10
N LYS A 437 13.31 -15.85 9.82
CA LYS A 437 14.30 -15.20 8.97
C LYS A 437 13.77 -13.85 8.55
N THR A 438 14.61 -12.81 8.53
CA THR A 438 14.16 -11.46 8.21
C THR A 438 15.05 -10.75 7.22
N LEU A 439 14.45 -10.06 6.26
CA LEU A 439 15.13 -9.12 5.38
C LEU A 439 14.51 -7.73 5.52
N TRP A 440 15.32 -6.77 5.91
CA TRP A 440 14.93 -5.39 6.10
C TRP A 440 15.36 -4.58 4.89
N MET A 441 14.42 -3.95 4.19
CA MET A 441 14.68 -3.21 2.95
C MET A 441 14.38 -1.73 3.14
N TYR A 442 15.30 -0.86 2.74
CA TYR A 442 15.13 0.60 2.72
C TYR A 442 15.56 1.16 1.37
N GLY A 443 14.99 2.30 0.96
CA GLY A 443 15.47 3.07 -0.18
C GLY A 443 16.60 4.02 0.24
N ASP A 444 17.50 4.38 -0.68
CA ASP A 444 18.53 5.39 -0.45
C ASP A 444 17.97 6.81 -0.26
N LYS A 445 16.76 7.05 -0.77
CA LYS A 445 15.97 8.29 -0.61
C LYS A 445 14.75 8.09 0.29
N ASP A 446 14.74 7.03 1.10
CA ASP A 446 13.65 6.75 2.03
C ASP A 446 13.62 7.78 3.18
N TRP A 447 12.43 8.22 3.54
CA TRP A 447 12.22 9.15 4.65
C TRP A 447 12.02 8.41 5.99
N MET A 448 11.85 7.09 5.96
CA MET A 448 11.88 6.24 7.14
C MET A 448 13.31 6.05 7.66
N ASN A 449 13.43 5.88 8.98
CA ASN A 449 14.73 5.82 9.62
C ASN A 449 15.41 4.44 9.46
N THR A 450 16.32 4.32 8.49
CA THR A 450 17.13 3.11 8.29
C THR A 450 17.94 2.70 9.53
N LYS A 451 18.34 3.64 10.39
CA LYS A 451 19.11 3.33 11.62
C LYS A 451 18.33 2.50 12.62
N GLY A 452 17.00 2.65 12.68
CA GLY A 452 16.15 1.79 13.51
C GLY A 452 16.19 0.34 13.03
N GLY A 453 16.13 0.13 11.71
CA GLY A 453 16.27 -1.19 11.09
C GLY A 453 17.65 -1.81 11.32
N GLU A 454 18.73 -1.04 11.13
CA GLU A 454 20.10 -1.47 11.42
C GLU A 454 20.24 -1.95 12.86
N TYR A 455 19.75 -1.18 13.83
CA TYR A 455 19.76 -1.56 15.25
C TYR A 455 19.02 -2.89 15.50
N CYS A 456 17.87 -3.08 14.87
CA CYS A 456 17.09 -4.31 15.01
C CYS A 456 17.84 -5.53 14.43
N VAL A 457 18.49 -5.39 13.28
CA VAL A 457 19.31 -6.46 12.66
C VAL A 457 20.55 -6.77 13.48
N GLU A 458 21.30 -5.75 13.94
CA GLU A 458 22.47 -5.95 14.79
C GLU A 458 22.10 -6.70 16.08
N LYS A 459 20.97 -6.34 16.69
CA LYS A 459 20.45 -7.02 17.89
C LYS A 459 20.05 -8.47 17.59
N LEU A 460 19.37 -8.75 16.47
CA LEU A 460 19.05 -10.12 16.04
C LEU A 460 20.30 -10.97 15.84
N GLN A 461 21.29 -10.43 15.15
CA GLN A 461 22.55 -11.12 14.90
C GLN A 461 23.30 -11.37 16.22
N GLY A 462 23.30 -10.40 17.14
CA GLY A 462 23.87 -10.54 18.48
C GLY A 462 23.18 -11.61 19.35
N LEU A 463 21.90 -11.88 19.12
CA LEU A 463 21.16 -12.99 19.75
C LEU A 463 21.45 -14.35 19.08
N GLY A 464 22.14 -14.39 17.95
CA GLY A 464 22.47 -15.61 17.22
C GLY A 464 21.51 -15.94 16.07
N SER A 465 20.84 -14.95 15.50
CA SER A 465 20.06 -15.09 14.26
C SER A 465 20.85 -14.56 13.04
N PRO A 466 21.71 -15.36 12.39
CA PRO A 466 22.51 -14.92 11.25
C PRO A 466 21.70 -14.69 9.98
N ASP A 467 20.47 -15.22 9.90
CA ASP A 467 19.55 -15.06 8.76
C ASP A 467 18.79 -13.70 8.80
N ALA A 468 19.27 -12.73 9.59
CA ALA A 468 18.74 -11.37 9.64
C ALA A 468 19.65 -10.43 8.83
N ASP A 469 19.12 -9.88 7.74
CA ASP A 469 19.86 -9.02 6.80
C ASP A 469 19.17 -7.67 6.60
N LEU A 470 19.95 -6.63 6.30
CA LEU A 470 19.45 -5.32 5.87
C LEU A 470 20.05 -4.95 4.51
N VAL A 471 19.21 -4.43 3.63
CA VAL A 471 19.64 -3.91 2.32
C VAL A 471 19.08 -2.50 2.09
N VAL A 472 19.92 -1.63 1.55
CA VAL A 472 19.52 -0.30 1.07
C VAL A 472 19.59 -0.29 -0.45
N LEU A 473 18.46 -0.01 -1.11
CA LEU A 473 18.33 -0.03 -2.55
C LEU A 473 18.55 1.38 -3.12
N GLU A 474 19.53 1.51 -4.02
CA GLU A 474 19.80 2.79 -4.68
C GLU A 474 18.70 3.17 -5.68
N ASN A 475 18.51 4.47 -5.87
CA ASN A 475 17.49 5.07 -6.73
C ASN A 475 16.06 4.65 -6.32
N ALA A 476 15.81 4.50 -5.02
CA ALA A 476 14.51 4.12 -4.50
C ALA A 476 14.14 5.02 -3.32
N GLY A 477 12.90 5.52 -3.33
CA GLY A 477 12.32 6.18 -2.17
C GLY A 477 11.61 5.19 -1.27
N HIS A 478 10.53 5.65 -0.68
CA HIS A 478 9.78 4.89 0.32
C HIS A 478 8.98 3.71 -0.23
N HIS A 479 8.42 3.81 -1.44
CA HIS A 479 7.75 2.68 -2.10
C HIS A 479 8.73 1.95 -3.01
N ILE A 480 9.75 1.34 -2.40
CA ILE A 480 10.89 0.68 -3.07
C ILE A 480 10.44 -0.29 -4.18
N TYR A 481 9.40 -1.08 -3.88
CA TYR A 481 8.84 -2.08 -4.78
C TYR A 481 8.21 -1.49 -6.04
N LEU A 482 7.82 -0.22 -6.00
CA LEU A 482 7.33 0.54 -7.14
C LEU A 482 8.48 1.31 -7.81
N ASP A 483 9.29 2.03 -7.02
CA ASP A 483 10.35 2.94 -7.48
C ASP A 483 11.51 2.20 -8.18
N ASN A 484 11.90 1.01 -7.67
CA ASN A 484 12.93 0.15 -8.24
C ASN A 484 12.54 -1.34 -8.13
N PRO A 485 11.57 -1.80 -8.96
CA PRO A 485 11.01 -3.14 -8.87
C PRO A 485 12.04 -4.22 -9.17
N GLU A 486 13.00 -3.97 -10.06
CA GLU A 486 14.03 -4.95 -10.44
C GLU A 486 14.92 -5.32 -9.25
N LYS A 487 15.52 -4.30 -8.59
CA LYS A 487 16.37 -4.54 -7.41
C LYS A 487 15.55 -5.12 -6.25
N PHE A 488 14.31 -4.65 -6.07
CA PHE A 488 13.40 -5.19 -5.05
C PHE A 488 13.11 -6.68 -5.27
N ASN A 489 12.66 -7.07 -6.47
CA ASN A 489 12.31 -8.44 -6.82
C ASN A 489 13.53 -9.36 -6.65
N LYS A 490 14.70 -8.93 -7.15
CA LYS A 490 15.95 -9.68 -7.01
C LYS A 490 16.31 -9.95 -5.55
N ALA A 491 16.18 -8.94 -4.68
CA ALA A 491 16.45 -9.10 -3.25
C ALA A 491 15.44 -10.02 -2.58
N ALA A 492 14.15 -9.89 -2.89
CA ALA A 492 13.08 -10.73 -2.34
C ALA A 492 13.22 -12.19 -2.76
N ILE A 493 13.41 -12.45 -4.06
CA ILE A 493 13.62 -13.79 -4.64
C ILE A 493 14.84 -14.48 -4.01
N LYS A 494 15.96 -13.76 -3.90
CA LYS A 494 17.17 -14.27 -3.27
C LYS A 494 16.92 -14.69 -1.81
N PHE A 495 16.16 -13.88 -1.07
CA PHE A 495 15.88 -14.14 0.33
C PHE A 495 14.94 -15.33 0.57
N PHE A 496 13.88 -15.45 -0.23
CA PHE A 496 12.99 -16.59 -0.13
C PHE A 496 13.73 -17.90 -0.44
N GLY A 497 14.59 -17.87 -1.46
CA GLY A 497 15.55 -18.95 -1.74
C GLY A 497 14.88 -20.33 -1.84
N TYR A 498 13.68 -20.38 -2.41
CA TYR A 498 13.00 -21.64 -2.65
C TYR A 498 13.79 -22.45 -3.68
N ASN A 499 14.04 -23.71 -3.37
CA ASN A 499 14.69 -24.64 -4.28
C ASN A 499 13.61 -25.59 -4.84
N ASP A 500 13.57 -25.77 -6.17
CA ASP A 500 12.70 -26.76 -6.85
C ASP A 500 13.25 -28.20 -6.73
N SER A 501 14.01 -28.50 -5.66
CA SER A 501 14.76 -29.78 -5.50
C SER A 501 13.95 -30.90 -4.90
#